data_AF-A0A1Q9CDI7-F1
#
_entry.id   AF-A0A1Q9CDI7-F1
#
_cell.length_a   1.000
_cell.length_b   1.000
_cell.length_c   1.000
_cell.angle_alpha   90.00
_cell.angle_beta   90.00
_cell.angle_gamma   90.00
#
_symmetry.space_group_name_H-M   'P 1'
#
loop_
_entity.id
_entity.type
_entity.pdbx_description
1 polymer ?
#
loop_
_entity_poly.entity_id
_entity_poly.type
_entity_poly.pdbx_seq_one_letter_code
_entity_poly.pdbx_strand_id
1 'polypeptide(L)'
;MAGGNQMPKAIEARIRALPGNNVCVDCPTTAPQWASVTYGTLMCLECSGQHRSLGVHLSFVRSITMDSWSEKQIAAMMFAWMQ
;
A
#
# COMPACT_ATOMS: atom_id res chain seq x y z
N MET A 1 19.95 10.55 -9.04
CA MET A 1 18.53 10.18 -8.85
C MET A 1 18.51 9.21 -7.68
N ALA A 2 18.06 9.66 -6.51
CA ALA A 2 18.28 8.94 -5.26
C ALA A 2 17.58 7.57 -5.30
N GLY A 3 18.37 6.50 -5.17
CA GLY A 3 17.86 5.16 -4.89
C GLY A 3 17.29 5.14 -3.47
N GLY A 4 16.05 5.59 -3.31
CA GLY A 4 15.36 5.43 -2.04
C GLY A 4 15.00 3.96 -1.83
N ASN A 5 15.04 3.53 -0.58
CA ASN A 5 14.74 2.14 -0.20
C ASN A 5 13.33 1.77 -0.67
N GLN A 6 13.24 0.86 -1.63
CA GLN A 6 11.97 0.27 -2.05
C GLN A 6 11.45 -0.67 -0.96
N MET A 7 10.15 -0.99 -0.99
CA MET A 7 9.60 -2.02 -0.11
C MET A 7 10.37 -3.34 -0.31
N PRO A 8 10.92 -3.97 0.75
CA PRO A 8 11.61 -5.24 0.61
C PRO A 8 10.68 -6.32 0.04
N LYS A 9 11.15 -7.08 -0.96
CA LYS A 9 10.34 -8.09 -1.66
C LYS A 9 9.73 -9.15 -0.73
N ALA A 10 10.45 -9.54 0.32
CA ALA A 10 9.93 -10.47 1.33
C ALA A 10 8.73 -9.89 2.10
N ILE A 11 8.75 -8.59 2.39
CA ILE A 11 7.65 -7.91 3.09
C ILE A 11 6.47 -7.69 2.13
N GLU A 12 6.73 -7.28 0.89
CA GLU A 12 5.70 -7.20 -0.15
C GLU A 12 4.96 -8.54 -0.29
N ALA A 13 5.70 -9.65 -0.41
CA ALA A 13 5.11 -10.98 -0.51
C ALA A 13 4.24 -11.33 0.71
N ARG A 14 4.71 -11.01 1.91
CA ARG A 14 3.95 -11.24 3.16
C ARG A 14 2.67 -10.42 3.21
N ILE A 15 2.70 -9.13 2.85
CA ILE A 15 1.51 -8.27 2.81
C ILE A 15 0.50 -8.82 1.80
N ARG A 16 0.95 -9.21 0.59
CA ARG A 16 0.08 -9.78 -0.45
C ARG A 16 -0.55 -11.12 -0.07
N ALA A 17 0.11 -11.90 0.79
CA ALA A 17 -0.39 -13.18 1.27
C ALA A 17 -1.48 -13.04 2.35
N LEU A 18 -1.69 -11.84 2.90
CA LEU A 18 -2.76 -11.60 3.86
C LEU A 18 -4.14 -11.73 3.18
N PRO A 19 -5.14 -12.30 3.87
CA PRO A 19 -6.49 -12.45 3.31
C PRO A 19 -7.05 -11.11 2.80
N GLY A 20 -7.61 -11.12 1.59
CA GLY A 20 -8.22 -9.94 0.97
C GLY A 20 -7.25 -9.04 0.19
N ASN A 21 -5.94 -9.11 0.42
CA ASN A 21 -4.96 -8.26 -0.28
C ASN A 21 -4.69 -8.65 -1.74
N ASN A 22 -5.32 -9.72 -2.23
CA ASN A 22 -5.32 -10.09 -3.64
C ASN A 22 -6.31 -9.25 -4.48
N VAL A 23 -7.18 -8.46 -3.84
CA VAL A 23 -8.19 -7.58 -4.47
C VAL A 23 -8.04 -6.17 -3.91
N CYS A 24 -8.38 -5.17 -4.72
CA CYS A 24 -8.46 -3.78 -4.28
C CYS A 24 -9.50 -3.64 -3.15
N VAL A 25 -9.17 -2.84 -2.13
CA VAL A 25 -10.07 -2.61 -0.99
C VAL A 25 -11.42 -1.96 -1.39
N ASP A 26 -11.46 -1.19 -2.47
CA ASP A 26 -12.66 -0.42 -2.86
C ASP A 26 -13.39 -0.98 -4.09
N CYS A 27 -12.79 -1.92 -4.82
CA CYS A 27 -13.35 -2.39 -6.10
C CYS A 27 -12.88 -3.82 -6.44
N PRO A 28 -13.51 -4.53 -7.39
CA PRO A 28 -13.18 -5.92 -7.68
C PRO A 28 -11.87 -6.13 -8.47
N THR A 29 -11.07 -5.07 -8.68
CA THR A 29 -9.81 -5.17 -9.42
C THR A 29 -8.81 -6.01 -8.63
N THR A 30 -8.22 -7.03 -9.27
CA THR A 30 -7.27 -7.95 -8.66
C THR A 30 -5.83 -7.44 -8.75
N ALA A 31 -4.93 -8.06 -7.99
CA ALA A 31 -3.50 -7.77 -7.97
C ALA A 31 -3.15 -6.28 -7.77
N PRO A 32 -3.70 -5.61 -6.74
CA PRO A 32 -3.47 -4.18 -6.48
C PRO A 32 -1.98 -3.86 -6.35
N GLN A 33 -1.55 -2.72 -6.89
CA GLN A 33 -0.14 -2.27 -6.94
C GLN A 33 0.13 -1.00 -6.13
N TRP A 34 -0.90 -0.48 -5.47
CA TRP A 34 -0.85 0.71 -4.63
C TRP A 34 -1.34 0.36 -3.23
N ALA A 35 -1.00 1.20 -2.27
CA ALA A 35 -1.38 1.03 -0.88
C ALA A 35 -1.77 2.36 -0.23
N SER A 36 -2.71 2.32 0.70
CA SER A 36 -2.85 3.36 1.72
C SER A 36 -2.03 2.96 2.93
N VAL A 37 -0.97 3.70 3.22
CA VAL A 37 -0.18 3.47 4.44
C VAL A 37 -1.00 3.82 5.68
N THR A 38 -1.90 4.81 5.59
CA THR A 38 -2.76 5.23 6.70
C THR A 38 -3.63 4.09 7.21
N TYR A 39 -4.17 3.28 6.28
CA TYR A 39 -5.10 2.19 6.61
C TYR A 39 -4.47 0.80 6.52
N GLY A 40 -3.26 0.69 5.97
CA GLY A 40 -2.59 -0.60 5.76
C GLY A 40 -3.23 -1.49 4.69
N THR A 41 -3.94 -0.89 3.73
CA THR A 41 -4.72 -1.61 2.70
C THR A 41 -4.07 -1.52 1.32
N LEU A 42 -4.37 -2.49 0.45
CA LEU A 42 -3.96 -2.46 -0.95
C LEU A 42 -5.11 -1.98 -1.86
N MET A 43 -4.76 -1.23 -2.90
CA MET A 43 -5.72 -0.68 -3.87
C MET A 43 -5.18 -0.69 -5.31
N CYS A 44 -6.09 -0.64 -6.28
CA CYS A 44 -5.74 -0.54 -7.69
C CYS A 44 -5.26 0.89 -8.05
N LEU A 45 -4.72 1.05 -9.26
CA LEU A 45 -4.26 2.35 -9.75
C LEU A 45 -5.38 3.39 -9.77
N GLU A 46 -6.57 3.00 -10.24
CA GLU A 46 -7.71 3.91 -10.31
C GLU A 46 -8.05 4.43 -8.93
N CYS A 47 -8.47 3.56 -7.99
CA CYS A 47 -8.82 3.90 -6.60
C CYS A 47 -7.72 4.72 -5.88
N SER A 48 -6.46 4.48 -6.20
CA SER A 48 -5.35 5.29 -5.66
C SER A 48 -5.44 6.77 -6.04
N GLY A 49 -5.98 7.08 -7.23
CA GLY A 49 -6.26 8.44 -7.68
C GLY A 49 -7.35 9.12 -6.86
N GLN A 50 -8.45 8.41 -6.54
CA GLN A 50 -9.50 8.95 -5.68
C GLN A 50 -8.99 9.14 -4.25
N HIS A 51 -8.23 8.18 -3.71
CA HIS A 51 -7.60 8.35 -2.39
C HIS A 51 -6.65 9.55 -2.33
N ARG A 52 -5.93 9.85 -3.42
CA ARG A 52 -5.07 11.04 -3.51
C ARG A 52 -5.84 12.36 -3.46
N SER A 53 -7.05 12.42 -4.01
CA SER A 53 -7.86 13.65 -4.00
C SER A 53 -8.38 14.01 -2.60
N LEU A 54 -8.46 13.03 -1.69
CA LEU A 54 -8.79 13.24 -0.27
C LEU A 54 -7.70 14.02 0.49
N GLY A 55 -6.45 13.93 0.03
CA GLY A 55 -5.29 14.52 0.69
C GLY A 55 -4.58 13.58 1.68
N VAL A 56 -3.30 13.86 1.90
CA VAL A 56 -2.35 12.94 2.58
C VAL A 56 -2.65 12.68 4.05
N HIS A 57 -3.37 13.59 4.71
CA HIS A 57 -3.77 13.44 6.11
C HIS A 57 -4.91 12.43 6.30
N LEU A 58 -5.69 12.18 5.24
CA LEU A 58 -6.75 11.18 5.22
C LEU A 58 -6.22 9.86 4.65
N SER A 59 -5.60 9.89 3.47
CA SER A 59 -5.06 8.69 2.83
C SER A 59 -3.67 8.95 2.29
N PHE A 60 -2.67 8.38 2.95
CA PHE A 60 -1.29 8.47 2.52
C PHE A 60 -0.97 7.36 1.52
N VAL A 61 -1.06 7.68 0.23
CA VAL A 61 -0.93 6.72 -0.88
C VAL A 61 0.52 6.51 -1.31
N ARG A 62 0.89 5.25 -1.54
CA ARG A 62 2.20 4.82 -2.06
C ARG A 62 2.07 3.70 -3.09
N SER A 63 2.90 3.75 -4.13
CA SER A 63 3.15 2.63 -5.03
C SER A 63 4.02 1.59 -4.33
N ILE A 64 3.67 0.32 -4.47
CA ILE A 64 4.45 -0.77 -3.87
C ILE A 64 5.85 -0.86 -4.48
N THR A 65 5.98 -0.61 -5.79
CA THR A 65 7.22 -0.84 -6.53
C THR A 65 7.94 0.46 -6.95
N MET A 66 7.21 1.55 -7.16
CA MET A 66 7.80 2.79 -7.70
C MET A 66 8.21 3.80 -6.63
N ASP A 67 7.55 3.80 -5.47
CA ASP A 67 7.83 4.76 -4.41
C ASP A 67 8.90 4.24 -3.44
N SER A 68 9.61 5.18 -2.81
CA SER A 68 10.48 4.88 -1.67
C SER A 68 9.65 4.75 -0.40
N TRP A 69 10.04 3.77 0.42
CA TRP A 69 9.36 3.40 1.66
C TRP A 69 10.29 3.61 2.86
N SER A 70 9.77 4.25 3.90
CA SER A 70 10.46 4.30 5.19
C SER A 70 10.11 3.07 6.04
N GLU A 71 10.99 2.72 6.98
CA GLU A 71 10.73 1.62 7.92
C GLU A 71 9.42 1.81 8.70
N LYS A 72 9.08 3.05 9.06
CA LYS A 72 7.81 3.38 9.73
C LYS A 72 6.59 3.07 8.86
N GLN A 73 6.67 3.35 7.56
CA GLN A 73 5.58 3.06 6.61
C GLN A 73 5.43 1.55 6.40
N ILE A 74 6.56 0.83 6.29
CA ILE A 74 6.56 -0.63 6.17
C ILE A 74 5.94 -1.26 7.42
N ALA A 75 6.35 -0.81 8.62
CA ALA A 75 5.78 -1.28 9.88
C ALA A 75 4.27 -1.04 9.94
N ALA A 76 3.80 0.16 9.57
CA ALA A 76 2.36 0.48 9.56
C ALA A 76 1.56 -0.49 8.68
N MET A 77 2.06 -0.84 7.49
CA MET A 77 1.42 -1.82 6.61
C MET A 77 1.32 -3.22 7.25
N MET A 78 2.26 -3.61 8.11
CA MET A 78 2.27 -4.92 8.76
C MET A 78 1.36 -4.99 9.99
N PHE A 79 1.17 -3.88 10.71
CA PHE A 79 0.38 -3.85 11.95
C PHE A 79 -1.13 -3.66 11.74
N ALA A 80 -1.55 -3.10 10.59
CA ALA A 80 -2.96 -2.85 10.31
C ALA A 80 -3.87 -4.10 10.38
N TRP A 81 -3.28 -5.30 10.30
CA TRP A 81 -3.98 -6.59 10.27
C TRP A 81 -3.97 -7.33 11.62
N MET A 82 -3.48 -6.71 12.69
CA MET A 82 -3.46 -7.29 14.06
C MET A 82 -4.65 -6.86 14.93
N GLN A 83 -5.67 -6.22 14.34
CA GLN A 83 -6.92 -5.83 14.99
C GLN A 83 -8.07 -6.56 14.31
#